data_AF-A0A955N001-F1
#
_entry.id   AF-A0A955N001-F1
#
_cell.length_a   1.000
_cell.length_b   1.000
_cell.length_c   1.000
_cell.angle_alpha   90.00
_cell.angle_beta   90.00
_cell.angle_gamma   90.00
#
_symmetry.space_group_name_H-M   'P 1'
#
loop_
_entity.id
_entity.type
_entity.pdbx_description
1 polymer ?
#
loop_
_entity_poly.entity_id
_entity_poly.type
_entity_poly.pdbx_seq_one_letter_code
_entity_poly.pdbx_strand_id
1 'polypeptide(L)'
;MSNFRPTTLIIAAVVLIALILLAIGVSSYQKTSYEVDPSQISYVGSQSCKECHEEIFREWGASVHALAERPIDEEREAPAFLPPKEIQVVDSTSKAFEKDGEFLIHTLGKDGKKKDFEPARILGDNPLRQFLVPQDRGYVQVTSLAFDPQAEEWFDVFGDENRQPHEWGFWANKGMTWNTMCAECHNTRVNKNYDIQKDVYHTDVEEMGVGCEACHGPGEAHVEWHRSFHILGDDPVKRLEGKELIDSCGRCHARRTALTEDFYPGDLFLDHYVPELPNDTEVYYPDGQVHDEDYVYSSFRMSRMYHE
;
A
#
# COMPACT_ATOMS: atom_id res chain seq x y z
N MET A 1 45.00 -58.47 -27.00
CA MET A 1 45.51 -57.61 -25.92
C MET A 1 45.27 -56.17 -26.33
N SER A 2 44.15 -55.57 -25.91
CA SER A 2 43.78 -54.20 -26.29
C SER A 2 44.61 -53.21 -25.47
N ASN A 3 45.49 -52.49 -26.15
CA ASN A 3 46.29 -51.41 -25.58
C ASN A 3 45.39 -50.23 -25.20
N PHE A 4 44.83 -50.25 -23.98
CA PHE A 4 44.24 -49.05 -23.40
C PHE A 4 45.36 -48.04 -23.16
N ARG A 5 45.35 -46.97 -23.95
CA ARG A 5 46.33 -45.89 -23.83
C ARG A 5 46.06 -45.15 -22.51
N PRO A 6 47.10 -44.89 -21.69
CA PRO A 6 46.94 -44.22 -20.39
C PRO A 6 46.27 -42.85 -20.50
N THR A 7 46.34 -42.21 -21.66
CA THR A 7 45.64 -40.95 -21.97
C THR A 7 44.11 -41.08 -21.94
N THR A 8 43.55 -42.24 -22.32
CA THR A 8 42.08 -42.45 -22.32
C THR A 8 41.52 -42.55 -20.90
N LEU A 9 42.28 -43.13 -19.97
CA LEU A 9 41.92 -43.21 -18.56
C LEU A 9 42.00 -41.86 -17.86
N ILE A 10 43.00 -41.03 -18.22
CA ILE A 10 43.15 -39.68 -17.67
C ILE A 10 41.99 -38.78 -18.14
N ILE A 11 41.63 -38.84 -19.43
CA ILE A 11 40.49 -38.06 -19.96
C ILE A 11 39.19 -38.50 -19.28
N ALA A 12 38.96 -39.79 -19.12
CA ALA A 12 37.78 -40.30 -18.43
C ALA A 12 37.70 -39.83 -16.96
N ALA A 13 38.84 -39.82 -16.25
CA ALA A 13 38.90 -39.34 -14.87
C ALA A 13 38.63 -37.83 -14.78
N VAL A 14 39.18 -37.02 -15.68
CA VAL A 14 38.95 -35.57 -15.72
C VAL A 14 37.49 -35.24 -16.04
N VAL A 15 36.88 -35.94 -16.99
CA VAL A 15 35.45 -35.77 -17.33
C VAL A 15 34.57 -36.18 -16.14
N LEU A 16 34.90 -37.27 -15.46
CA LEU A 16 34.15 -37.70 -14.28
C LEU A 16 34.25 -36.68 -13.14
N ILE A 17 35.44 -36.13 -12.88
CA ILE A 17 35.64 -35.07 -11.87
C ILE A 17 34.88 -33.81 -12.25
N ALA A 18 34.91 -33.39 -13.52
CA ALA A 18 34.15 -32.23 -13.99
C ALA A 18 32.63 -32.43 -13.83
N LEU A 19 32.12 -33.62 -14.13
CA LEU A 19 30.70 -33.96 -13.95
C LEU A 19 30.31 -34.02 -12.46
N ILE A 20 31.17 -34.52 -11.59
CA ILE A 20 30.96 -34.51 -10.13
C ILE A 20 30.95 -33.07 -9.61
N LEU A 21 31.90 -32.22 -10.05
CA LEU A 21 31.93 -30.81 -9.66
C LEU A 21 30.70 -30.04 -10.19
N LEU A 22 30.22 -30.35 -11.39
CA LEU A 22 28.98 -29.79 -11.92
C LEU A 22 27.76 -30.25 -11.10
N ALA A 23 27.69 -31.53 -10.74
CA ALA A 23 26.61 -32.07 -9.92
C ALA A 23 26.61 -31.48 -8.49
N ILE A 24 27.78 -31.28 -7.88
CA ILE A 24 27.93 -30.61 -6.58
C ILE A 24 27.55 -29.13 -6.71
N GLY A 25 28.00 -28.44 -7.76
CA GLY A 25 27.65 -27.03 -8.01
C GLY A 25 26.15 -26.82 -8.27
N VAL A 26 25.48 -27.77 -8.93
CA VAL A 26 24.02 -27.75 -9.15
C VAL A 26 23.26 -28.09 -7.86
N SER A 27 23.78 -28.99 -7.01
CA SER A 27 23.18 -29.29 -5.70
C SER A 27 23.33 -28.16 -4.69
N SER A 28 24.38 -27.34 -4.79
CA SER A 28 24.55 -26.14 -3.96
C SER A 28 23.75 -24.92 -4.48
N TYR A 29 23.16 -25.03 -5.67
CA TYR A 29 22.18 -24.07 -6.19
C TYR A 29 20.75 -24.57 -5.93
N GLN A 30 20.51 -25.24 -4.80
CA GLN A 30 19.18 -25.21 -4.20
C GLN A 30 19.02 -23.83 -3.60
N LYS A 31 18.35 -22.95 -4.34
CA LYS A 31 17.78 -21.71 -3.82
C LYS A 31 17.02 -22.11 -2.56
N THR A 32 17.56 -21.82 -1.38
CA THR A 32 16.77 -21.81 -0.14
C THR A 32 15.81 -20.63 -0.26
N SER A 33 14.81 -20.74 -1.13
CA SER A 33 13.54 -20.09 -0.87
C SER A 33 13.00 -20.82 0.34
N TYR A 34 13.11 -20.19 1.50
CA TYR A 34 12.12 -20.43 2.54
C TYR A 34 10.78 -20.02 1.91
N GLU A 35 10.10 -20.96 1.26
CA GLU A 35 8.68 -20.82 0.97
C GLU A 35 8.00 -20.85 2.33
N VAL A 36 7.83 -19.66 2.92
CA VAL A 36 6.94 -19.50 4.07
C VAL A 36 5.56 -19.84 3.55
N ASP A 37 4.94 -20.88 4.10
CA ASP A 37 3.58 -21.26 3.77
C ASP A 37 2.67 -20.05 4.08
N PRO A 38 1.98 -19.46 3.09
CA PRO A 38 1.11 -18.32 3.31
C PRO A 38 0.00 -18.60 4.34
N SER A 39 -0.35 -19.87 4.56
CA SER A 39 -1.31 -20.29 5.60
C SER A 39 -0.75 -20.30 7.02
N GLN A 40 0.55 -20.08 7.18
CA GLN A 40 1.24 -19.87 8.47
C GLN A 40 1.62 -18.40 8.70
N ILE A 41 1.24 -17.51 7.79
CA ILE A 41 1.48 -16.08 7.90
C ILE A 41 0.25 -15.43 8.51
N SER A 42 0.35 -15.08 9.80
CA SER A 42 -0.74 -14.47 10.56
C SER A 42 -0.30 -13.11 11.07
N TYR A 43 -1.23 -12.16 10.97
CA TYR A 43 -1.09 -10.81 11.48
C TYR A 43 -1.79 -10.70 12.83
N VAL A 44 -1.27 -9.86 13.70
CA VAL A 44 -1.76 -9.69 15.08
C VAL A 44 -2.26 -8.29 15.38
N GLY A 45 -2.12 -7.37 14.42
CA GLY A 45 -2.45 -5.96 14.50
C GLY A 45 -1.50 -5.18 15.41
N SER A 46 -1.36 -3.88 15.13
CA SER A 46 -0.47 -2.97 15.88
C SER A 46 -0.78 -2.94 17.38
N GLN A 47 -2.02 -3.20 17.78
CA GLN A 47 -2.44 -3.23 19.19
C GLN A 47 -1.69 -4.29 20.02
N SER A 48 -1.28 -5.41 19.40
CA SER A 48 -0.48 -6.45 20.03
C SER A 48 0.94 -5.99 20.39
N CYS A 49 1.47 -5.00 19.66
CA CYS A 49 2.82 -4.48 19.85
C CYS A 49 2.92 -3.56 21.08
N LYS A 50 1.80 -2.95 21.51
CA LYS A 50 1.76 -1.92 22.56
C LYS A 50 2.34 -2.38 23.90
N GLU A 51 2.10 -3.63 24.31
CA GLU A 51 2.51 -4.14 25.63
C GLU A 51 4.03 -4.08 25.82
N CYS A 52 4.80 -4.34 24.75
CA CYS A 52 6.26 -4.33 24.77
C CYS A 52 6.87 -3.03 24.21
N HIS A 53 6.15 -2.34 23.32
CA HIS A 53 6.63 -1.16 22.58
C HIS A 53 5.75 0.08 22.82
N GLU A 54 5.39 0.36 24.07
CA GLU A 54 4.42 1.40 24.43
C GLU A 54 4.74 2.79 23.86
N GLU A 55 6.00 3.23 23.96
CA GLU A 55 6.43 4.54 23.47
C GLU A 55 6.32 4.65 21.95
N ILE A 56 6.83 3.65 21.23
CA ILE A 56 6.77 3.57 19.76
C ILE A 56 5.31 3.52 19.31
N PHE A 57 4.48 2.70 19.96
CA PHE A 57 3.06 2.59 19.66
C PHE A 57 2.34 3.93 19.83
N ARG A 58 2.65 4.67 20.90
CA ARG A 58 2.06 6.00 21.15
C ARG A 58 2.47 7.01 20.07
N GLU A 59 3.73 7.02 19.66
CA GLU A 59 4.22 7.91 18.59
C GLU A 59 3.63 7.55 17.23
N TRP A 60 3.61 6.27 16.89
CA TRP A 60 2.99 5.76 15.68
C TRP A 60 1.50 6.12 15.61
N GLY A 61 0.74 5.93 16.69
CA GLY A 61 -0.71 6.17 16.71
C GLY A 61 -1.14 7.62 16.45
N ALA A 62 -0.23 8.59 16.59
CA ALA A 62 -0.45 9.99 16.24
C ALA A 62 0.13 10.38 14.87
N SER A 63 0.78 9.45 14.16
CA SER A 63 1.41 9.69 12.88
C SER A 63 0.42 9.66 11.72
N VAL A 64 0.79 10.26 10.60
CA VAL A 64 0.02 10.18 9.34
C VAL A 64 -0.09 8.76 8.78
N HIS A 65 0.81 7.84 9.16
CA HIS A 65 0.71 6.43 8.77
C HIS A 65 -0.46 5.74 9.48
N ALA A 66 -0.56 5.89 10.80
CA ALA A 66 -1.69 5.35 11.56
C ALA A 66 -3.02 6.00 11.16
N LEU A 67 -2.97 7.27 10.74
CA LEU A 67 -4.14 8.05 10.33
C LEU A 67 -4.37 8.06 8.80
N ALA A 68 -3.65 7.23 8.03
CA ALA A 68 -3.74 7.20 6.57
C ALA A 68 -5.15 6.83 6.07
N GLU A 69 -5.84 6.00 6.84
CA GLU A 69 -7.26 5.73 6.72
C GLU A 69 -7.85 5.43 8.10
N ARG A 70 -9.07 5.89 8.35
CA ARG A 70 -9.77 5.63 9.63
C ARG A 70 -11.28 5.67 9.47
N PRO A 71 -12.04 5.10 10.42
CA PRO A 71 -13.48 5.36 10.54
C PRO A 71 -13.75 6.85 10.78
N ILE A 72 -15.00 7.25 10.55
CA ILE A 72 -15.50 8.56 10.97
C ILE A 72 -15.39 8.68 12.50
N ASP A 73 -14.85 9.81 12.95
CA ASP A 73 -14.83 10.27 14.33
C ASP A 73 -15.69 11.55 14.40
N GLU A 74 -16.81 11.47 15.10
CA GLU A 74 -17.80 12.55 15.14
C GLU A 74 -17.19 13.90 15.55
N GLU A 75 -16.28 13.90 16.53
CA GLU A 75 -15.66 15.13 17.03
C GLU A 75 -14.66 15.70 16.02
N ARG A 76 -13.86 14.84 15.40
CA ARG A 76 -12.85 15.26 14.42
C ARG A 76 -13.47 15.75 13.12
N GLU A 77 -14.56 15.14 12.68
CA GLU A 77 -15.21 15.48 11.42
C GLU A 77 -16.25 16.60 11.56
N ALA A 78 -16.75 16.87 12.78
CA ALA A 78 -17.74 17.92 13.03
C ALA A 78 -17.43 19.26 12.34
N PRO A 79 -16.20 19.83 12.37
CA PRO A 79 -15.90 21.10 11.70
C PRO A 79 -16.18 21.11 10.19
N ALA A 80 -16.13 19.95 9.53
CA ALA A 80 -16.41 19.81 8.12
C ALA A 80 -17.92 19.87 7.80
N PHE A 81 -18.79 19.47 8.73
CA PHE A 81 -20.23 19.33 8.50
C PHE A 81 -21.09 20.30 9.33
N LEU A 82 -20.52 20.91 10.37
CA LEU A 82 -21.20 21.76 11.34
C LEU A 82 -20.52 23.15 11.46
N PRO A 83 -21.24 24.26 11.20
CA PRO A 83 -22.57 24.31 10.58
C PRO A 83 -22.52 23.81 9.13
N PRO A 84 -23.68 23.57 8.48
CA PRO A 84 -23.72 23.18 7.08
C PRO A 84 -22.88 24.10 6.18
N LYS A 85 -22.05 23.51 5.32
CA LYS A 85 -21.13 24.21 4.41
C LYS A 85 -21.64 24.08 2.97
N GLU A 86 -21.76 25.21 2.27
CA GLU A 86 -21.89 25.20 0.82
C GLU A 86 -20.50 25.16 0.18
N ILE A 87 -20.35 24.32 -0.83
CA ILE A 87 -19.06 24.03 -1.47
C ILE A 87 -19.22 24.36 -2.95
N GLN A 88 -18.55 25.40 -3.41
CA GLN A 88 -18.58 25.76 -4.81
C GLN A 88 -17.58 24.90 -5.57
N VAL A 89 -18.08 24.10 -6.52
CA VAL A 89 -17.28 23.50 -7.59
C VAL A 89 -17.60 24.19 -8.91
N VAL A 90 -16.77 24.00 -9.93
CA VAL A 90 -16.78 24.80 -11.18
C VAL A 90 -18.18 25.11 -11.70
N ASP A 91 -18.96 24.08 -12.05
CA ASP A 91 -20.31 24.23 -12.63
C ASP A 91 -21.45 23.76 -11.70
N SER A 92 -21.18 23.64 -10.40
CA SER A 92 -22.16 23.10 -9.43
C SER A 92 -21.89 23.55 -7.99
N THR A 93 -22.92 23.64 -7.16
CA THR A 93 -22.77 23.82 -5.70
C THR A 93 -23.10 22.52 -4.96
N SER A 94 -22.14 21.99 -4.21
CA SER A 94 -22.33 20.86 -3.31
C SER A 94 -22.55 21.35 -1.88
N LYS A 95 -22.96 20.46 -0.97
CA LYS A 95 -23.18 20.82 0.43
C LYS A 95 -22.70 19.71 1.35
N ALA A 96 -21.97 20.07 2.40
CA ALA A 96 -21.67 19.17 3.52
C ALA A 96 -22.52 19.59 4.72
N PHE A 97 -23.19 18.64 5.36
CA PHE A 97 -24.05 18.90 6.51
C PHE A 97 -24.25 17.65 7.34
N GLU A 98 -24.72 17.83 8.57
CA GLU A 98 -25.21 16.76 9.42
C GLU A 98 -26.73 16.69 9.37
N LYS A 99 -27.27 15.47 9.41
CA LYS A 99 -28.70 15.22 9.55
C LYS A 99 -28.94 13.91 10.30
N ASP A 100 -29.75 13.96 11.35
CA ASP A 100 -30.17 12.79 12.14
C ASP A 100 -29.00 11.98 12.76
N GLY A 101 -27.87 12.65 13.03
CA GLY A 101 -26.63 12.06 13.54
C GLY A 101 -25.66 11.61 12.46
N GLU A 102 -26.02 11.73 11.18
CA GLU A 102 -25.22 11.27 10.05
C GLU A 102 -24.59 12.46 9.31
N PHE A 103 -23.30 12.36 8.99
CA PHE A 103 -22.64 13.31 8.10
C PHE A 103 -22.97 12.99 6.64
N LEU A 104 -23.35 14.01 5.88
CA LEU A 104 -23.82 13.87 4.50
C LEU A 104 -23.13 14.87 3.58
N ILE A 105 -22.75 14.38 2.40
CA ILE A 105 -22.26 15.19 1.28
C ILE A 105 -23.31 15.15 0.16
N HIS A 106 -24.01 16.27 -0.05
CA HIS A 106 -24.91 16.45 -1.19
C HIS A 106 -24.11 16.90 -2.41
N THR A 107 -23.88 15.99 -3.35
CA THR A 107 -23.07 16.24 -4.55
C THR A 107 -23.58 15.45 -5.75
N LEU A 108 -23.01 15.71 -6.93
CA LEU A 108 -23.34 15.01 -8.18
C LEU A 108 -22.91 13.54 -8.10
N GLY A 109 -23.82 12.62 -8.39
CA GLY A 109 -23.52 11.19 -8.50
C GLY A 109 -23.18 10.74 -9.92
N LYS A 110 -22.81 9.46 -10.04
CA LYS A 110 -22.52 8.80 -11.32
C LYS A 110 -23.66 8.85 -12.34
N ASP A 111 -24.91 8.96 -11.87
CA ASP A 111 -26.11 9.09 -12.71
C ASP A 111 -26.36 10.53 -13.19
N GLY A 112 -25.47 11.47 -12.86
CA GLY A 112 -25.60 12.88 -13.19
C GLY A 112 -26.65 13.62 -12.37
N LYS A 113 -27.10 13.05 -11.24
CA LYS A 113 -28.06 13.71 -10.34
C LYS A 113 -27.39 14.00 -9.01
N LYS A 114 -27.79 15.12 -8.39
CA LYS A 114 -27.37 15.40 -7.02
C LYS A 114 -28.15 14.56 -6.04
N LYS A 115 -27.44 13.97 -5.08
CA LYS A 115 -28.01 13.20 -3.98
C LYS A 115 -27.09 13.27 -2.77
N ASP A 116 -27.62 12.83 -1.64
CA ASP A 116 -26.90 12.78 -0.39
C ASP A 116 -26.09 11.49 -0.35
N PHE A 117 -24.82 11.60 0.06
CA PHE A 117 -23.90 10.50 0.23
C PHE A 117 -23.38 10.50 1.65
N GLU A 118 -23.49 9.37 2.32
CA GLU A 118 -22.95 9.14 3.66
C GLU A 118 -21.54 8.55 3.52
N PRO A 119 -20.50 9.27 3.99
CA PRO A 119 -19.17 8.72 4.05
C PRO A 119 -19.02 7.82 5.27
N ALA A 120 -18.40 6.66 5.09
CA ALA A 120 -18.19 5.68 6.17
C ALA A 120 -16.78 5.75 6.78
N ARG A 121 -15.82 6.31 6.04
CA ARG A 121 -14.41 6.38 6.43
C ARG A 121 -13.76 7.66 5.90
N ILE A 122 -12.61 8.00 6.48
CA ILE A 122 -11.75 9.11 6.08
C ILE A 122 -10.44 8.57 5.52
N LEU A 123 -9.99 9.15 4.41
CA LEU A 123 -8.68 8.94 3.83
C LEU A 123 -7.82 10.19 4.11
N GLY A 124 -6.68 9.99 4.78
CA GLY A 124 -5.80 11.05 5.24
C GLY A 124 -6.24 11.71 6.55
N ASP A 125 -5.47 12.70 7.01
CA ASP A 125 -5.83 13.51 8.18
C ASP A 125 -5.37 14.96 8.05
N ASN A 126 -4.07 15.18 7.84
CA ASN A 126 -3.47 16.49 7.58
C ASN A 126 -2.51 16.34 6.39
N PRO A 127 -2.48 17.30 5.44
CA PRO A 127 -3.23 18.57 5.44
C PRO A 127 -4.67 18.46 4.93
N LEU A 128 -5.13 17.27 4.51
CA LEU A 128 -6.45 17.10 3.95
C LEU A 128 -7.11 15.80 4.40
N ARG A 129 -8.44 15.81 4.42
CA ARG A 129 -9.32 14.67 4.67
C ARG A 129 -10.23 14.47 3.47
N GLN A 130 -10.11 13.32 2.82
CA GLN A 130 -11.06 12.88 1.79
C GLN A 130 -12.02 11.84 2.37
N PHE A 131 -13.21 11.79 1.80
CA PHE A 131 -14.30 11.00 2.33
C PHE A 131 -14.53 9.75 1.48
N LEU A 132 -14.65 8.60 2.13
CA LEU A 132 -14.86 7.31 1.48
C LEU A 132 -16.33 6.92 1.57
N VAL A 133 -16.97 6.81 0.40
CA VAL A 133 -18.40 6.54 0.27
C VAL A 133 -18.62 5.11 -0.27
N PRO A 134 -19.17 4.19 0.53
CA PRO A 134 -19.56 2.88 0.05
C PRO A 134 -20.60 2.95 -1.08
N GLN A 135 -20.47 2.07 -2.06
CA GLN A 135 -21.39 1.91 -3.19
C GLN A 135 -21.89 0.46 -3.24
N ASP A 136 -22.72 0.16 -4.24
CA ASP A 136 -23.14 -1.20 -4.51
C ASP A 136 -21.94 -2.10 -4.87
N ARG A 137 -22.13 -3.41 -4.68
CA ARG A 137 -21.18 -4.44 -5.15
C ARG A 137 -19.76 -4.29 -4.56
N GLY A 138 -19.68 -3.74 -3.34
CA GLY A 138 -18.43 -3.64 -2.57
C GLY A 138 -17.47 -2.54 -3.03
N TYR A 139 -17.86 -1.73 -4.01
CA TYR A 139 -17.10 -0.56 -4.41
C TYR A 139 -17.08 0.47 -3.29
N VAL A 140 -15.94 1.10 -3.05
CA VAL A 140 -15.83 2.30 -2.22
C VAL A 140 -15.22 3.40 -3.08
N GLN A 141 -15.83 4.58 -3.08
CA GLN A 141 -15.39 5.72 -3.87
C GLN A 141 -14.80 6.79 -2.97
N VAL A 142 -13.70 7.40 -3.41
CA VAL A 142 -13.11 8.58 -2.76
C VAL A 142 -13.77 9.82 -3.35
N THR A 143 -14.28 10.72 -2.51
CA THR A 143 -14.82 12.00 -2.99
C THR A 143 -13.71 12.87 -3.59
N SER A 144 -14.04 13.65 -4.63
CA SER A 144 -13.17 14.74 -5.08
C SER A 144 -13.17 15.90 -4.08
N LEU A 145 -14.29 16.09 -3.37
CA LEU A 145 -14.39 17.06 -2.30
C LEU A 145 -13.58 16.58 -1.09
N ALA A 146 -12.66 17.42 -0.65
CA ALA A 146 -11.83 17.22 0.52
C ALA A 146 -11.99 18.39 1.49
N PHE A 147 -11.62 18.15 2.74
CA PHE A 147 -11.63 19.16 3.79
C PHE A 147 -10.21 19.38 4.31
N ASP A 148 -9.77 20.62 4.35
CA ASP A 148 -8.56 21.05 5.05
C ASP A 148 -8.94 21.38 6.51
N PRO A 149 -8.50 20.60 7.51
CA PRO A 149 -8.85 20.85 8.90
C PRO A 149 -8.07 22.00 9.55
N GLN A 150 -7.00 22.50 8.93
CA GLN A 150 -6.27 23.67 9.42
C GLN A 150 -6.91 24.98 8.94
N ALA A 151 -7.29 25.03 7.66
CA ALA A 151 -8.00 26.17 7.09
C ALA A 151 -9.52 26.13 7.35
N GLU A 152 -10.03 24.98 7.80
CA GLU A 152 -11.47 24.68 7.97
C GLU A 152 -12.28 24.93 6.68
N GLU A 153 -11.70 24.59 5.54
CA GLU A 153 -12.27 24.83 4.22
C GLU A 153 -12.44 23.55 3.41
N TRP A 154 -13.48 23.55 2.59
CA TRP A 154 -13.71 22.51 1.58
C TRP A 154 -13.13 22.95 0.25
N PHE A 155 -12.55 22.01 -0.46
CA PHE A 155 -12.03 22.21 -1.81
C PHE A 155 -12.24 20.96 -2.66
N ASP A 156 -12.12 21.10 -3.99
CA ASP A 156 -12.03 19.95 -4.89
C ASP A 156 -10.55 19.64 -5.14
N VAL A 157 -10.14 18.38 -4.94
CA VAL A 157 -8.75 17.94 -5.13
C VAL A 157 -8.25 18.08 -6.57
N PHE A 158 -9.16 18.28 -7.53
CA PHE A 158 -8.80 18.56 -8.93
C PHE A 158 -8.83 20.06 -9.27
N GLY A 159 -8.99 20.93 -8.27
CA GLY A 159 -8.99 22.38 -8.43
C GLY A 159 -10.08 22.85 -9.40
N ASP A 160 -9.66 23.46 -10.50
CA ASP A 160 -10.55 24.00 -11.53
C ASP A 160 -10.95 22.96 -12.61
N GLU A 161 -10.52 21.70 -12.48
CA GLU A 161 -10.96 20.64 -13.39
C GLU A 161 -12.41 20.24 -13.13
N ASN A 162 -13.28 20.50 -14.10
CA ASN A 162 -14.69 20.11 -14.00
C ASN A 162 -14.95 18.69 -14.49
N ARG A 163 -14.53 17.68 -13.72
CA ARG A 163 -14.72 16.28 -14.08
C ARG A 163 -16.20 15.87 -14.10
N GLN A 164 -16.63 15.27 -15.18
CA GLN A 164 -18.03 14.94 -15.48
C GLN A 164 -18.36 13.47 -15.22
N PRO A 165 -19.62 13.11 -14.91
CA PRO A 165 -20.03 11.74 -14.58
C PRO A 165 -19.69 10.64 -15.60
N HIS A 166 -19.44 10.99 -16.86
CA HIS A 166 -19.08 10.04 -17.92
C HIS A 166 -17.55 9.81 -18.01
N GLU A 167 -16.75 10.61 -17.30
CA GLU A 167 -15.29 10.56 -17.35
C GLU A 167 -14.74 9.59 -16.31
N TRP A 168 -13.66 8.89 -16.67
CA TRP A 168 -13.05 7.86 -15.81
C TRP A 168 -12.60 8.39 -14.44
N GLY A 169 -12.08 9.62 -14.41
CA GLY A 169 -11.57 10.29 -13.21
C GLY A 169 -12.62 11.01 -12.37
N PHE A 170 -13.91 10.93 -12.72
CA PHE A 170 -14.98 11.42 -11.87
C PHE A 170 -15.01 10.64 -10.55
N TRP A 171 -15.29 11.31 -9.42
CA TRP A 171 -15.18 10.73 -8.08
C TRP A 171 -15.97 9.43 -7.89
N ALA A 172 -17.11 9.27 -8.58
CA ALA A 172 -17.93 8.06 -8.50
C ALA A 172 -17.58 6.98 -9.56
N ASN A 173 -16.44 7.10 -10.25
CA ASN A 173 -15.99 6.23 -11.33
C ASN A 173 -14.66 5.51 -11.01
N LYS A 174 -14.23 4.65 -11.94
CA LYS A 174 -13.11 3.70 -11.71
C LYS A 174 -11.77 4.36 -11.38
N GLY A 175 -11.54 5.61 -11.80
CA GLY A 175 -10.31 6.34 -11.45
C GLY A 175 -10.24 6.78 -10.00
N MET A 176 -11.36 6.72 -9.26
CA MET A 176 -11.48 7.16 -7.87
C MET A 176 -11.96 6.04 -6.95
N THR A 177 -11.86 4.79 -7.43
CA THR A 177 -12.22 3.60 -6.65
C THR A 177 -11.13 3.26 -5.64
N TRP A 178 -11.45 3.43 -4.36
CA TRP A 178 -10.56 3.20 -3.23
C TRP A 178 -9.91 1.81 -3.26
N ASN A 179 -10.68 0.76 -3.58
CA ASN A 179 -10.24 -0.64 -3.55
C ASN A 179 -8.97 -0.88 -4.41
N THR A 180 -8.87 -0.17 -5.54
CA THR A 180 -7.76 -0.35 -6.50
C THR A 180 -6.74 0.76 -6.46
N MET A 181 -7.15 1.99 -6.11
CA MET A 181 -6.31 3.17 -6.22
C MET A 181 -5.65 3.57 -4.90
N CYS A 182 -6.23 3.21 -3.75
CA CYS A 182 -5.84 3.79 -2.46
C CYS A 182 -5.57 2.73 -1.37
N ALA A 183 -6.42 1.70 -1.30
CA ALA A 183 -6.46 0.76 -0.18
C ALA A 183 -5.09 0.16 0.14
N GLU A 184 -4.36 -0.30 -0.89
CA GLU A 184 -3.09 -1.00 -0.78
C GLU A 184 -1.97 -0.18 -0.13
N CYS A 185 -2.00 1.14 -0.29
CA CYS A 185 -0.99 2.05 0.26
C CYS A 185 -1.41 2.65 1.61
N HIS A 186 -2.71 2.71 1.89
CA HIS A 186 -3.27 3.40 3.06
C HIS A 186 -3.76 2.43 4.15
N ASN A 187 -3.59 1.13 3.96
CA ASN A 187 -3.98 0.10 4.93
C ASN A 187 -2.93 -1.02 5.00
N THR A 188 -3.07 -1.86 6.02
CA THR A 188 -2.18 -3.00 6.27
C THR A 188 -2.80 -4.27 5.70
N ARG A 189 -1.98 -5.02 4.94
CA ARG A 189 -2.34 -6.31 4.33
C ARG A 189 -3.71 -6.30 3.64
N VAL A 190 -3.79 -5.55 2.54
CA VAL A 190 -5.02 -5.48 1.73
C VAL A 190 -5.14 -6.68 0.80
N ASN A 191 -6.29 -7.32 0.80
CA ASN A 191 -6.70 -8.32 -0.19
C ASN A 191 -7.89 -7.77 -0.97
N LYS A 192 -7.72 -7.44 -2.26
CA LYS A 192 -8.80 -6.81 -3.06
C LYS A 192 -10.00 -7.74 -3.24
N ASN A 193 -9.75 -9.06 -3.36
CA ASN A 193 -10.76 -10.11 -3.54
C ASN A 193 -11.81 -9.73 -4.59
N TYR A 194 -11.37 -9.25 -5.75
CA TYR A 194 -12.26 -8.82 -6.82
C TYR A 194 -12.74 -10.03 -7.63
N ASP A 195 -14.04 -10.27 -7.63
CA ASP A 195 -14.67 -11.27 -8.49
C ASP A 195 -14.89 -10.67 -9.88
N ILE A 196 -14.03 -11.02 -10.84
CA ILE A 196 -14.08 -10.49 -12.21
C ILE A 196 -15.41 -10.84 -12.92
N GLN A 197 -15.96 -12.02 -12.67
CA GLN A 197 -17.19 -12.47 -13.36
C GLN A 197 -18.42 -11.75 -12.84
N LYS A 198 -18.44 -11.48 -11.53
CA LYS A 198 -19.56 -10.78 -10.89
C LYS A 198 -19.33 -9.29 -10.78
N ASP A 199 -18.15 -8.78 -11.10
CA ASP A 199 -17.74 -7.37 -10.93
C ASP A 199 -18.15 -6.85 -9.54
N VAL A 200 -17.62 -7.55 -8.52
CA VAL A 200 -17.85 -7.29 -7.09
C VAL A 200 -16.51 -7.28 -6.37
N TYR A 201 -16.33 -6.32 -5.48
CA TYR A 201 -15.22 -6.33 -4.52
C TYR A 201 -15.64 -6.98 -3.20
N HIS A 202 -14.77 -7.82 -2.66
CA HIS A 202 -14.81 -8.30 -1.28
C HIS A 202 -13.55 -7.87 -0.54
N THR A 203 -13.15 -6.61 -0.74
CA THR A 203 -11.88 -6.09 -0.24
C THR A 203 -11.83 -6.19 1.27
N ASP A 204 -10.76 -6.82 1.73
CA ASP A 204 -10.46 -7.06 3.14
C ASP A 204 -9.13 -6.40 3.48
N VAL A 205 -9.03 -5.87 4.70
CA VAL A 205 -7.81 -5.28 5.24
C VAL A 205 -7.62 -5.83 6.64
N GLU A 206 -6.39 -6.21 6.96
CA GLU A 206 -6.09 -6.73 8.29
C GLU A 206 -6.16 -5.63 9.35
N GLU A 207 -5.59 -4.47 9.04
CA GLU A 207 -5.64 -3.29 9.90
C GLU A 207 -5.84 -2.05 9.03
N MET A 208 -6.78 -1.20 9.46
CA MET A 208 -7.05 0.08 8.80
C MET A 208 -5.93 1.07 9.15
N GLY A 209 -5.40 1.78 8.15
CA GLY A 209 -4.18 2.57 8.29
C GLY A 209 -2.89 1.76 8.07
N VAL A 210 -1.78 2.46 7.97
CA VAL A 210 -0.44 1.86 7.82
C VAL A 210 0.09 1.48 9.20
N GLY A 211 -0.20 0.24 9.61
CA GLY A 211 0.14 -0.36 10.89
C GLY A 211 1.59 -0.83 10.98
N CYS A 212 1.97 -1.32 12.16
CA CYS A 212 3.32 -1.83 12.43
C CYS A 212 3.71 -2.92 11.43
N GLU A 213 2.80 -3.85 11.15
CA GLU A 213 3.04 -5.01 10.31
C GLU A 213 3.08 -4.68 8.80
N ALA A 214 2.69 -3.46 8.40
CA ALA A 214 2.87 -2.99 7.03
C ALA A 214 4.36 -2.78 6.69
N CYS A 215 5.18 -2.46 7.70
CA CYS A 215 6.63 -2.22 7.56
C CYS A 215 7.48 -3.34 8.18
N HIS A 216 6.98 -4.00 9.24
CA HIS A 216 7.71 -5.05 9.95
C HIS A 216 7.33 -6.47 9.53
N GLY A 217 6.26 -6.60 8.73
CA GLY A 217 5.71 -7.88 8.33
C GLY A 217 4.85 -8.52 9.43
N PRO A 218 4.36 -9.74 9.18
CA PRO A 218 3.46 -10.49 10.07
C PRO A 218 4.11 -10.78 11.43
N GLY A 219 3.44 -10.41 12.52
CA GLY A 219 4.00 -10.38 13.86
C GLY A 219 3.65 -11.57 14.76
N GLU A 220 2.76 -12.49 14.33
CA GLU A 220 2.28 -13.59 15.20
C GLU A 220 3.44 -14.41 15.79
N ALA A 221 4.34 -14.89 14.94
CA ALA A 221 5.49 -15.69 15.36
C ALA A 221 6.40 -14.92 16.35
N HIS A 222 6.55 -13.60 16.17
CA HIS A 222 7.36 -12.76 17.06
C HIS A 222 6.70 -12.60 18.43
N VAL A 223 5.38 -12.34 18.46
CA VAL A 223 4.63 -12.24 19.70
C VAL A 223 4.66 -13.57 20.46
N GLU A 224 4.49 -14.70 19.77
CA GLU A 224 4.61 -16.03 20.37
C GLU A 224 6.03 -16.32 20.88
N TRP A 225 7.05 -16.01 20.09
CA TRP A 225 8.45 -16.11 20.49
C TRP A 225 8.71 -15.34 21.79
N HIS A 226 8.23 -14.11 21.90
CA HIS A 226 8.38 -13.31 23.11
C HIS A 226 7.63 -13.92 24.31
N ARG A 227 6.36 -14.30 24.11
CA ARG A 227 5.52 -14.95 25.15
C ARG A 227 6.09 -16.29 25.63
N SER A 228 6.84 -16.98 24.79
CA SER A 228 7.54 -18.22 25.14
C SER A 228 8.77 -18.00 26.03
N PHE A 229 9.10 -16.76 26.39
CA PHE A 229 10.37 -16.40 27.04
C PHE A 229 11.59 -16.80 26.20
N HIS A 230 11.48 -16.63 24.88
CA HIS A 230 12.55 -16.88 23.89
C HIS A 230 13.04 -18.33 23.84
N ILE A 231 12.27 -19.29 24.34
CA ILE A 231 12.64 -20.72 24.28
C ILE A 231 12.49 -21.31 22.88
N LEU A 232 11.79 -20.63 21.98
CA LEU A 232 11.55 -21.05 20.60
C LEU A 232 12.73 -20.76 19.65
N GLY A 233 13.86 -20.26 20.16
CA GLY A 233 15.07 -19.98 19.38
C GLY A 233 15.26 -18.49 19.13
N ASP A 234 15.74 -18.15 17.93
CA ASP A 234 15.97 -16.75 17.52
C ASP A 234 14.65 -16.02 17.22
N ASP A 235 14.67 -14.70 17.30
CA ASP A 235 13.53 -13.85 16.94
C ASP A 235 13.16 -14.07 15.46
N PRO A 236 11.92 -14.47 15.14
CA PRO A 236 11.51 -14.73 13.77
C PRO A 236 11.37 -13.46 12.92
N VAL A 237 11.27 -12.27 13.53
CA VAL A 237 11.21 -11.01 12.78
C VAL A 237 12.61 -10.56 12.40
N LYS A 238 12.84 -10.46 11.09
CA LYS A 238 14.10 -9.98 10.54
C LYS A 238 14.17 -8.47 10.63
N ARG A 239 15.30 -7.95 11.13
CA ARG A 239 15.64 -6.53 10.97
C ARG A 239 15.94 -6.23 9.49
N LEU A 240 15.15 -5.35 8.89
CA LEU A 240 15.35 -4.91 7.51
C LEU A 240 16.55 -3.96 7.41
N GLU A 241 17.40 -4.18 6.41
CA GLU A 241 18.60 -3.37 6.19
C GLU A 241 18.80 -3.02 4.71
N GLY A 242 19.50 -1.91 4.46
CA GLY A 242 19.90 -1.49 3.12
C GLY A 242 18.74 -1.45 2.13
N LYS A 243 18.81 -2.29 1.10
CA LYS A 243 17.80 -2.33 0.02
C LYS A 243 16.42 -2.79 0.51
N GLU A 244 16.35 -3.78 1.40
CA GLU A 244 15.07 -4.34 1.85
C GLU A 244 14.23 -3.31 2.62
N LEU A 245 14.90 -2.48 3.43
CA LEU A 245 14.26 -1.38 4.15
C LEU A 245 13.69 -0.34 3.17
N ILE A 246 14.49 0.08 2.18
CA ILE A 246 14.09 1.09 1.19
C ILE A 246 12.96 0.57 0.30
N ASP A 247 13.04 -0.69 -0.11
CA ASP A 247 12.03 -1.35 -0.93
C ASP A 247 10.70 -1.51 -0.18
N SER A 248 10.74 -1.68 1.15
CA SER A 248 9.54 -1.70 2.01
C SER A 248 8.81 -0.35 2.01
N CYS A 249 9.53 0.77 1.99
CA CYS A 249 8.94 2.10 1.81
C CYS A 249 8.38 2.28 0.39
N GLY A 250 9.10 1.75 -0.61
CA GLY A 250 8.76 1.86 -2.03
C GLY A 250 7.42 1.22 -2.40
N ARG A 251 6.96 0.22 -1.65
CA ARG A 251 5.61 -0.36 -1.80
C ARG A 251 4.53 0.72 -1.92
N CYS A 252 4.58 1.74 -1.07
CA CYS A 252 3.57 2.80 -1.07
C CYS A 252 4.09 4.06 -1.75
N HIS A 253 5.31 4.48 -1.43
CA HIS A 253 5.87 5.72 -1.93
C HIS A 253 6.55 5.56 -3.29
N ALA A 254 5.74 5.16 -4.26
CA ALA A 254 6.16 5.02 -5.63
C ALA A 254 4.94 5.17 -6.55
N ARG A 255 5.13 5.87 -7.66
CA ARG A 255 4.30 5.67 -8.84
C ARG A 255 4.68 4.33 -9.46
N ARG A 256 3.74 3.40 -9.49
CA ARG A 256 4.02 2.00 -9.83
C ARG A 256 2.77 1.22 -10.22
N THR A 257 2.99 0.14 -10.97
CA THR A 257 2.00 -0.90 -11.22
C THR A 257 2.33 -2.13 -10.39
N ALA A 258 1.34 -2.68 -9.67
CA ALA A 258 1.48 -3.97 -8.99
C ALA A 258 1.44 -5.12 -10.00
N LEU A 259 2.41 -6.03 -9.89
CA LEU A 259 2.48 -7.29 -10.64
C LEU A 259 1.91 -8.46 -9.85
N THR A 260 1.95 -8.35 -8.52
CA THR A 260 1.49 -9.37 -7.57
C THR A 260 0.68 -8.71 -6.46
N GLU A 261 -0.07 -9.50 -5.70
CA GLU A 261 -0.89 -9.00 -4.58
C GLU A 261 -0.21 -9.16 -3.21
N ASP A 262 0.88 -9.93 -3.14
CA ASP A 262 1.51 -10.38 -1.90
C ASP A 262 2.95 -9.90 -1.80
N PHE A 263 3.14 -8.63 -1.42
CA PHE A 263 4.44 -8.11 -0.98
C PHE A 263 4.55 -8.18 0.54
N TYR A 264 5.64 -8.74 1.03
CA TYR A 264 6.00 -8.76 2.45
C TYR A 264 7.27 -7.93 2.70
N PRO A 265 7.34 -7.17 3.82
CA PRO A 265 8.57 -6.47 4.16
C PRO A 265 9.77 -7.41 4.24
N GLY A 266 10.83 -7.08 3.50
CA GLY A 266 11.95 -7.98 3.23
C GLY A 266 12.04 -8.44 1.77
N ASP A 267 10.92 -8.43 1.05
CA ASP A 267 10.91 -8.71 -0.39
C ASP A 267 11.59 -7.58 -1.18
N LEU A 268 12.05 -7.91 -2.40
CA LEU A 268 12.60 -6.93 -3.31
C LEU A 268 11.48 -6.24 -4.09
N PHE A 269 11.47 -4.91 -4.10
CA PHE A 269 10.40 -4.12 -4.71
C PHE A 269 10.12 -4.52 -6.18
N LEU A 270 11.17 -4.74 -6.97
CA LEU A 270 11.06 -5.06 -8.40
C LEU A 270 10.54 -6.49 -8.69
N ASP A 271 10.42 -7.35 -7.68
CA ASP A 271 9.78 -8.66 -7.84
C ASP A 271 8.24 -8.53 -7.82
N HIS A 272 7.72 -7.44 -7.27
CA HIS A 272 6.28 -7.22 -7.06
C HIS A 272 5.73 -6.02 -7.82
N TYR A 273 6.58 -5.07 -8.22
CA TYR A 273 6.15 -3.80 -8.78
C TYR A 273 6.99 -3.36 -9.99
N VAL A 274 6.31 -2.75 -10.97
CA VAL A 274 6.94 -1.98 -12.05
C VAL A 274 6.85 -0.50 -11.68
N PRO A 275 7.96 0.16 -11.34
CA PRO A 275 7.95 1.60 -11.09
C PRO A 275 7.75 2.37 -12.38
N GLU A 276 7.09 3.53 -12.28
CA GLU A 276 7.10 4.52 -13.35
C GLU A 276 8.53 5.03 -13.57
N LEU A 277 8.90 5.18 -14.83
CA LEU A 277 10.25 5.57 -15.21
C LEU A 277 10.33 7.09 -15.46
N PRO A 278 11.50 7.72 -15.26
CA PRO A 278 11.69 9.16 -15.44
C PRO A 278 11.84 9.58 -16.90
N ASN A 279 11.11 8.90 -17.78
CA ASN A 279 10.99 9.23 -19.20
C ASN A 279 9.58 9.72 -19.55
N ASP A 280 8.63 9.66 -18.60
CA ASP A 280 7.32 10.27 -18.74
C ASP A 280 7.39 11.75 -18.34
N THR A 281 7.26 12.63 -19.33
CA THR A 281 7.37 14.09 -19.15
C THR A 281 6.19 14.71 -18.41
N GLU A 282 5.06 13.99 -18.27
CA GLU A 282 3.93 14.44 -17.46
C GLU A 282 4.17 14.20 -15.96
N VAL A 283 5.15 13.36 -15.63
CA VAL A 283 5.42 12.90 -14.26
C VAL A 283 6.78 13.36 -13.73
N TYR A 284 7.76 13.55 -14.62
CA TYR A 284 9.11 13.95 -14.24
C TYR A 284 9.61 15.17 -15.01
N TYR A 285 10.27 16.07 -14.29
CA TYR A 285 11.10 17.10 -14.88
C TYR A 285 12.24 16.45 -15.68
N PRO A 286 12.79 17.14 -16.70
CA PRO A 286 13.91 16.62 -17.49
C PRO A 286 15.18 16.27 -16.69
N ASP A 287 15.30 16.76 -15.46
CA ASP A 287 16.41 16.46 -14.54
C ASP A 287 16.13 15.29 -13.57
N GLY A 288 14.98 14.63 -13.70
CA GLY A 288 14.57 13.46 -12.91
C GLY A 288 13.89 13.79 -11.57
N GLN A 289 13.69 15.08 -11.26
CA GLN A 289 12.78 15.48 -10.17
C GLN A 289 11.35 15.12 -10.55
N VAL A 290 10.56 14.66 -9.59
CA VAL A 290 9.14 14.36 -9.81
C VAL A 290 8.33 15.66 -9.88
N HIS A 291 7.38 15.76 -10.81
CA HIS A 291 6.46 16.89 -10.95
C HIS A 291 5.37 16.93 -9.87
N ASP A 292 5.19 15.80 -9.19
CA ASP A 292 4.06 15.51 -8.32
C ASP A 292 4.53 15.00 -6.94
N GLU A 293 4.13 13.79 -6.54
CA GLU A 293 4.26 13.19 -5.20
C GLU A 293 5.58 13.44 -4.43
N ASP A 294 5.47 13.81 -3.15
CA ASP A 294 6.56 14.32 -2.29
C ASP A 294 7.77 13.36 -2.10
N TYR A 295 7.55 12.04 -2.21
CA TYR A 295 8.62 11.04 -2.21
C TYR A 295 8.29 9.91 -3.18
N VAL A 296 9.13 9.74 -4.21
CA VAL A 296 8.97 8.68 -5.21
C VAL A 296 10.22 7.82 -5.28
N TYR A 297 10.03 6.52 -5.00
CA TYR A 297 11.06 5.48 -5.03
C TYR A 297 11.99 5.59 -6.23
N SER A 298 11.47 5.77 -7.45
CA SER A 298 12.27 5.90 -8.67
C SER A 298 13.28 7.05 -8.59
N SER A 299 12.84 8.25 -8.20
CA SER A 299 13.73 9.42 -8.07
C SER A 299 14.79 9.18 -7.01
N PHE A 300 14.39 8.63 -5.85
CA PHE A 300 15.34 8.35 -4.78
C PHE A 300 16.40 7.33 -5.22
N ARG A 301 15.99 6.22 -5.84
CA ARG A 301 16.87 5.14 -6.31
C ARG A 301 17.94 5.58 -7.32
N MET A 302 17.70 6.66 -8.07
CA MET A 302 18.69 7.20 -9.00
C MET A 302 19.48 8.38 -8.43
N SER A 303 19.07 8.89 -7.27
CA SER A 303 19.75 10.01 -6.63
C SER A 303 21.11 9.59 -6.11
N ARG A 304 22.02 10.57 -5.98
CA ARG A 304 23.31 10.35 -5.33
C ARG A 304 23.17 9.85 -3.89
N MET A 305 22.15 10.32 -3.17
CA MET A 305 21.90 9.94 -1.78
C MET A 305 21.66 8.44 -1.60
N TYR A 306 21.11 7.76 -2.60
CA TYR A 306 20.92 6.31 -2.56
C TYR A 306 22.23 5.53 -2.78
N HIS A 307 23.21 6.13 -3.44
CA HIS A 307 24.46 5.49 -3.85
C HIS A 307 25.67 5.83 -2.98
N GLU A 308 25.50 6.68 -1.96
CA GLU A 308 26.50 7.04 -0.95
C GLU A 308 26.34 6.18 0.30
#